data_AF-A0A7K0YI04-F1
#
_entry.id   AF-A0A7K0YI04-F1
#
_cell.length_a   1.000
_cell.length_b   1.000
_cell.length_c   1.000
_cell.angle_alpha   90.00
_cell.angle_beta   90.00
_cell.angle_gamma   90.00
#
_symmetry.space_group_name_H-M   'P 1'
#
loop_
_entity.id
_entity.type
_entity.pdbx_description
1 polymer ?
#
loop_
_entity_poly.entity_id
_entity_poly.type
_entity_poly.pdbx_seq_one_letter_code
_entity_poly.pdbx_strand_id
1 'polypeptide(L)'
;LAKASQAPGLGWHWGSEAHHSQLPRGERVNVGTVGSLEEILLGPSHSADGSMNLFGALRRSMATCGYSDVKSFQRVEVLISHGK
;
A
#
# COMPACT_ATOMS: atom_id res chain seq x y z
N LEU A 1 4.77 2.50 -1.92
CA LEU A 1 5.31 3.77 -2.47
C LEU A 1 6.43 3.57 -3.48
N ALA A 2 7.23 2.50 -3.40
CA ALA A 2 8.24 2.19 -4.42
C ALA A 2 7.69 2.11 -5.87
N LYS A 3 6.37 1.88 -6.01
CA LYS A 3 5.66 1.92 -7.29
C LYS A 3 5.42 3.33 -7.87
N ALA A 4 5.83 4.40 -7.19
CA ALA A 4 5.68 5.78 -7.69
C ALA A 4 6.76 6.12 -8.73
N SER A 5 6.42 6.89 -9.76
CA SER A 5 7.37 7.37 -10.77
C SER A 5 8.47 8.25 -10.17
N GLN A 6 8.18 8.96 -9.08
CA GLN A 6 9.16 9.74 -8.32
C GLN A 6 10.01 8.90 -7.36
N ALA A 7 9.75 7.59 -7.20
CA ALA A 7 10.52 6.76 -6.29
C ALA A 7 11.95 6.56 -6.82
N PRO A 8 12.99 6.81 -6.01
CA PRO A 8 14.38 6.69 -6.47
C PRO A 8 14.78 5.26 -6.83
N GLY A 9 14.07 4.27 -6.28
CA GLY A 9 14.24 2.86 -6.63
C GLY A 9 13.67 2.46 -8.00
N LEU A 10 12.97 3.36 -8.71
CA LEU A 10 12.39 3.12 -10.05
C LEU A 10 11.62 1.80 -10.15
N GLY A 11 10.73 1.53 -9.18
CA GLY A 11 9.95 0.29 -9.10
C GLY A 11 10.63 -0.84 -8.32
N TRP A 12 11.86 -0.66 -7.84
CA TRP A 12 12.50 -1.58 -6.90
C TRP A 12 12.23 -1.18 -5.45
N HIS A 13 11.97 -2.18 -4.61
CA HIS A 13 11.84 -2.05 -3.18
C HIS A 13 12.79 -3.01 -2.45
N TRP A 14 13.32 -2.57 -1.32
CA TRP A 14 14.12 -3.35 -0.39
C TRP A 14 13.97 -2.74 1.01
N GLY A 15 14.08 -3.57 2.05
CA GLY A 15 14.26 -3.08 3.41
C GLY A 15 15.74 -2.78 3.72
N SER A 16 16.00 -2.05 4.80
CA SER A 16 17.37 -1.70 5.21
C SER A 16 18.22 -2.94 5.52
N GLU A 17 17.60 -4.03 5.94
CA GLU A 17 18.20 -5.32 6.24
C GLU A 17 18.74 -6.06 5.01
N ALA A 18 18.38 -5.65 3.79
CA ALA A 18 18.88 -6.23 2.56
C ALA A 18 20.35 -5.84 2.26
N HIS A 19 20.88 -4.80 2.91
CA HIS A 19 22.22 -4.25 2.64
C HIS A 19 23.31 -4.75 3.59
N HIS A 20 22.97 -5.62 4.54
CA HIS A 20 23.95 -6.09 5.52
C HIS A 20 25.00 -7.01 4.86
N SER A 21 26.28 -6.65 4.97
CA SER A 21 27.39 -7.30 4.25
C SER A 21 27.58 -8.79 4.54
N GLN A 22 27.36 -9.21 5.78
CA GLN A 22 27.57 -10.60 6.22
C GLN A 22 26.29 -11.39 6.52
N LEU A 23 25.15 -10.71 6.66
CA LEU A 23 23.89 -11.32 7.08
C LEU A 23 22.72 -10.58 6.42
N PRO A 24 22.65 -10.61 5.07
CA PRO A 24 21.51 -10.06 4.35
C PRO A 24 20.25 -10.83 4.76
N ARG A 25 19.23 -10.10 5.24
CA ARG A 25 17.94 -10.68 5.69
C ARG A 25 16.75 -10.15 4.92
N GLY A 26 17.02 -9.48 3.80
CA GLY A 26 16.01 -8.93 2.92
C GLY A 26 16.43 -9.13 1.47
N GLU A 27 15.43 -9.14 0.60
CA GLU A 27 15.61 -9.27 -0.84
C GLU A 27 15.21 -7.98 -1.52
N ARG A 28 15.84 -7.72 -2.67
CA ARG A 28 15.39 -6.64 -3.56
C ARG A 28 14.30 -7.17 -4.47
N VAL A 29 13.10 -6.60 -4.37
CA VAL A 29 11.93 -7.01 -5.15
C VAL A 29 11.53 -5.94 -6.14
N ASN A 30 11.23 -6.36 -7.37
CA ASN A 30 10.67 -5.48 -8.39
C ASN A 30 9.15 -5.46 -8.25
N VAL A 31 8.62 -4.31 -7.87
CA VAL A 31 7.17 -4.09 -7.73
C VAL A 31 6.59 -3.29 -8.90
N GLY A 32 7.44 -2.88 -9.86
CA GLY A 32 7.08 -2.04 -11.00
C GLY A 32 6.72 -0.61 -10.60
N THR A 33 6.36 0.19 -11.61
CA THR A 33 5.85 1.56 -11.44
C THR A 33 4.43 1.61 -11.95
N VAL A 34 3.51 2.23 -11.19
CA VAL A 34 2.08 2.28 -11.54
C VAL A 34 1.59 3.69 -11.83
N GLY A 35 2.21 4.73 -11.28
CA GLY A 35 1.79 6.11 -11.50
C GLY A 35 2.61 7.09 -10.66
N SER A 36 2.16 8.33 -10.60
CA SER A 36 2.72 9.33 -9.69
C SER A 36 2.41 9.01 -8.22
N LEU A 37 3.23 9.55 -7.32
CA LEU A 37 2.99 9.49 -5.88
C LEU A 37 1.62 10.06 -5.50
N GLU A 38 1.19 11.13 -6.16
CA GLU A 38 -0.11 11.77 -5.95
C GLU A 38 -1.26 10.83 -6.33
N GLU A 39 -1.24 10.21 -7.51
CA GLU A 39 -2.26 9.24 -7.93
C GLU A 39 -2.31 8.02 -7.00
N ILE A 40 -1.14 7.55 -6.54
CA ILE A 40 -1.07 6.41 -5.61
C ILE A 40 -1.75 6.74 -4.27
N LEU A 41 -1.58 7.96 -3.75
CA LEU A 41 -2.12 8.35 -2.45
C LEU A 41 -3.56 8.89 -2.53
N LEU A 42 -3.84 9.74 -3.52
CA LEU A 42 -5.05 10.57 -3.62
C LEU A 42 -5.94 10.22 -4.82
N GLY A 43 -5.41 9.50 -5.80
CA GLY A 43 -6.10 9.17 -7.04
C GLY A 43 -6.00 10.27 -8.12
N PRO A 44 -6.75 10.13 -9.23
CA PRO A 44 -7.69 9.03 -9.52
C PRO A 44 -6.99 7.67 -9.62
N SER A 45 -7.73 6.59 -9.38
CA SER A 45 -7.23 5.24 -9.66
C SER A 45 -7.55 4.87 -11.09
N HIS A 46 -6.56 4.35 -11.81
CA HIS A 46 -6.74 3.79 -13.15
C HIS A 46 -6.83 2.25 -13.15
N SER A 47 -6.76 1.64 -11.96
CA SER A 47 -6.83 0.19 -11.75
C SER A 47 -7.79 -0.17 -10.61
N ALA A 48 -8.30 -1.39 -10.61
CA ALA A 48 -9.15 -1.92 -9.55
C ALA A 48 -8.38 -2.79 -8.53
N ASP A 49 -7.06 -2.94 -8.68
CA ASP A 49 -6.21 -3.81 -7.85
C ASP A 49 -5.82 -3.21 -6.48
N GLY A 50 -6.31 -2.01 -6.16
CA GLY A 50 -5.99 -1.31 -4.92
C GLY A 50 -4.58 -0.73 -4.85
N SER A 51 -3.84 -0.68 -5.96
CA SER A 51 -2.48 -0.11 -6.01
C SER A 51 -2.44 1.42 -6.02
N MET A 52 -3.59 2.09 -6.20
CA MET A 52 -3.73 3.55 -6.28
C MET A 52 -4.90 4.05 -5.43
N ASN A 53 -4.93 5.37 -5.21
CA ASN A 53 -5.95 6.08 -4.45
C ASN A 53 -6.15 5.48 -3.04
N LEU A 54 -5.05 5.31 -2.31
CA LEU A 54 -5.05 4.74 -0.96
C LEU A 54 -6.03 5.46 -0.01
N PHE A 55 -6.05 6.80 -0.03
CA PHE A 55 -6.92 7.56 0.87
C PHE A 55 -8.39 7.56 0.43
N GLY A 56 -8.68 7.50 -0.87
CA GLY A 56 -10.04 7.27 -1.35
C GLY A 56 -10.55 5.87 -0.96
N ALA A 57 -9.71 4.85 -1.08
CA ALA A 57 -10.04 3.49 -0.66
C ALA A 57 -10.29 3.39 0.85
N LEU A 58 -9.45 4.03 1.67
CA LEU A 58 -9.65 4.11 3.12
C LEU A 58 -10.97 4.82 3.48
N ARG A 59 -11.24 5.98 2.87
CA ARG A 59 -12.49 6.74 3.11
C ARG A 59 -13.73 5.92 2.74
N ARG A 60 -13.69 5.23 1.59
CA ARG A 60 -14.76 4.33 1.15
C ARG A 60 -14.96 3.19 2.14
N SER A 61 -13.88 2.55 2.58
CA SER A 61 -13.94 1.45 3.55
C SER A 61 -14.54 1.90 4.88
N MET A 62 -14.11 3.05 5.42
CA MET A 62 -14.69 3.62 6.64
C MET A 62 -16.18 3.93 6.47
N ALA A 63 -16.58 4.56 5.36
CA ALA A 63 -17.97 4.88 5.06
C ALA A 63 -18.84 3.62 4.95
N THR A 64 -18.36 2.56 4.28
CA THR A 64 -19.06 1.28 4.14
C THR A 64 -19.26 0.60 5.50
N CYS A 65 -18.31 0.73 6.42
CA CYS A 65 -18.39 0.16 7.76
C CYS A 65 -19.05 1.10 8.79
N GLY A 66 -19.50 2.30 8.41
CA GLY A 66 -20.19 3.23 9.30
C GLY A 66 -19.29 4.07 10.21
N TYR A 67 -18.03 4.31 9.82
CA TYR A 67 -17.06 5.10 10.58
C TYR A 67 -16.69 6.41 9.88
N SER A 68 -16.44 7.45 10.67
CA SER A 68 -16.05 8.78 10.18
C SER A 68 -14.60 9.17 10.47
N ASP A 69 -13.91 8.41 11.33
CA ASP A 69 -12.52 8.68 11.71
C ASP A 69 -11.72 7.38 11.91
N VAL A 70 -10.40 7.50 11.78
CA VAL A 70 -9.49 6.34 11.83
C VAL A 70 -9.48 5.69 13.22
N LYS A 71 -9.69 6.45 14.29
CA LYS A 71 -9.61 5.91 15.65
C LYS A 71 -10.83 5.07 15.99
N SER A 72 -12.03 5.48 15.57
CA SER A 72 -13.24 4.68 15.70
C SER A 72 -13.20 3.46 14.79
N PHE A 73 -12.67 3.59 13.58
CA PHE A 73 -12.53 2.49 12.61
C PHE A 73 -11.67 1.31 13.12
N GLN A 74 -10.76 1.53 14.06
CA GLN A 74 -10.01 0.45 14.74
C GLN A 74 -10.89 -0.56 15.49
N ARG A 75 -12.18 -0.26 15.69
CA ARG A 75 -13.17 -1.13 16.36
C ARG A 75 -14.09 -1.87 15.39
N VAL A 76 -13.84 -1.78 14.08
CA VAL A 76 -14.65 -2.49 13.08
C VAL A 76 -14.63 -4.00 13.34
N GLU A 77 -15.77 -4.65 13.09
CA GLU A 77 -15.86 -6.10 13.15
C GLU A 77 -14.96 -6.74 12.08
N VAL A 78 -14.23 -7.79 12.47
CA VAL A 78 -13.31 -8.51 11.57
C VAL A 78 -13.82 -9.93 11.40
N LEU A 79 -13.96 -10.35 10.15
CA LEU A 79 -14.24 -11.74 9.79
C LEU A 79 -12.93 -12.47 9.52
N ILE A 80 -12.70 -13.59 10.20
CA ILE A 80 -11.58 -14.48 9.93
C ILE A 80 -12.06 -15.54 8.94
N SER A 81 -11.51 -15.53 7.74
CA SER A 81 -11.73 -16.57 6.75
C SER A 81 -10.49 -17.45 6.66
N HIS A 82 -10.63 -18.74 6.97
CA HIS A 82 -9.60 -19.72 6.65
C HIS A 82 -9.71 -20.00 5.15
N GLY A 83 -8.81 -19.40 4.36
CA GLY A 83 -8.65 -19.75 2.96
C GLY A 83 -8.43 -21.27 2.82
N LYS A 84 -9.03 -21.87 1.80
CA LYS A 84 -8.66 -23.22 1.36
C LYS A 84 -7.26 -23.22 0.78
#